data_AF-A0A520H3Q1-F1
#
_entry.id   AF-A0A520H3Q1-F1
#
_cell.length_a   1.000
_cell.length_b   1.000
_cell.length_c   1.000
_cell.angle_alpha   90.00
_cell.angle_beta   90.00
_cell.angle_gamma   90.00
#
_symmetry.space_group_name_H-M   'P 1'
#
loop_
_entity.id
_entity.type
_entity.pdbx_description
1 polymer ?
#
loop_
_entity_poly.entity_id
_entity_poly.type
_entity_poly.pdbx_seq_one_letter_code
_entity_poly.pdbx_strand_id
1 'polypeptide(L)'
;YLDNLQSGRDDEPPGRMAVQTLADVYAYDPLPAGIAAAKAHHVLGPQANLWAEYMVTPAQREHALFPRIAALAEMAWSPRAARDWPGFLVRLDPQLNRYQRQGIAAADSAFAVDYTVVGGVGPAVRGKTVTIGMANQAGYGTIRYTTDGAAPSSTSRAYARPLSVAPDTVVRAVTFAPDGRALAAVRSFDTAPAALLTRASASLETCAGAGIRLRLPLTPDATGGGPAYSMNIYDGCWLYRAAPLGQIRGITVSLGRLPRNFALRQPQRQMVAWRYNPTYFGTLMVHARTCDGPALAMVPLPDPATTPNQFILTAPLAGGTTDTDLCLIVAPPVGGPLYGVDTVRFTLKDIR
;
A
#
# COMPACT_ATOMS: atom_id res chain seq x y z
N TYR A 1 2.73 -15.19 -8.69
CA TYR A 1 3.17 -14.14 -9.64
C TYR A 1 3.82 -13.09 -8.78
N LEU A 2 5.15 -12.99 -8.82
CA LEU A 2 5.94 -12.22 -7.86
C LEU A 2 5.99 -10.73 -8.18
N ASP A 3 5.39 -10.31 -9.29
CA ASP A 3 5.08 -8.91 -9.60
C ASP A 3 3.93 -8.32 -8.76
N ASN A 4 3.20 -9.18 -8.04
CA ASN A 4 2.24 -8.76 -7.00
C ASN A 4 2.98 -8.26 -5.74
N LEU A 5 2.43 -7.22 -5.11
CA LEU A 5 2.99 -6.62 -3.88
C LEU A 5 3.05 -7.65 -2.74
N GLN A 6 3.94 -7.43 -1.77
CA GLN A 6 4.10 -8.31 -0.60
C GLN A 6 3.32 -7.84 0.63
N SER A 7 2.93 -6.58 0.66
CA SER A 7 2.09 -5.97 1.68
C SER A 7 1.22 -4.86 1.08
N GLY A 8 0.34 -4.28 1.90
CA GLY A 8 -0.44 -3.09 1.53
C GLY A 8 0.23 -1.76 1.92
N ARG A 9 1.52 -1.77 2.28
CA ARG A 9 2.22 -0.60 2.81
C ARG A 9 2.64 0.34 1.68
N ASP A 10 2.78 1.62 2.00
CA ASP A 10 3.06 2.66 0.99
C ASP A 10 4.52 2.69 0.50
N ASP A 11 5.43 2.04 1.20
CA ASP A 11 6.81 1.85 0.75
C ASP A 11 7.02 0.56 -0.05
N GLU A 12 5.95 -0.15 -0.42
CA GLU A 12 6.06 -1.18 -1.46
C GLU A 12 6.40 -0.55 -2.81
N PRO A 13 7.29 -1.18 -3.60
CA PRO A 13 7.66 -0.70 -4.92
C PRO A 13 6.50 -0.83 -5.93
N PRO A 14 6.65 -0.28 -7.15
CA PRO A 14 5.71 -0.51 -8.23
C PRO A 14 5.48 -2.01 -8.53
N GLY A 15 4.25 -2.36 -8.91
CA GLY A 15 3.83 -3.73 -9.15
C GLY A 15 2.31 -3.87 -9.28
N ARG A 16 1.83 -5.12 -9.32
CA ARG A 16 0.40 -5.46 -9.27
C ARG A 16 -0.10 -5.35 -7.84
N MET A 17 -1.22 -4.67 -7.63
CA MET A 17 -1.69 -4.35 -6.28
C MET A 17 -2.33 -5.52 -5.50
N ALA A 18 -2.54 -6.69 -6.13
CA ALA A 18 -2.95 -7.85 -5.32
C ALA A 18 -1.79 -8.21 -4.40
N VAL A 19 -2.08 -8.49 -3.13
CA VAL A 19 -1.04 -8.85 -2.16
C VAL A 19 -0.82 -10.36 -2.23
N GLN A 20 0.44 -10.76 -2.45
CA GLN A 20 0.90 -12.14 -2.31
C GLN A 20 2.00 -12.16 -1.25
N THR A 21 1.61 -12.47 -0.02
CA THR A 21 2.48 -12.50 1.14
C THR A 21 3.53 -13.61 1.05
N LEU A 22 4.55 -13.56 1.91
CA LEU A 22 5.50 -14.67 2.03
C LEU A 22 4.79 -15.98 2.42
N ALA A 23 3.80 -15.89 3.31
CA ALA A 23 3.00 -17.03 3.74
C ALA A 23 2.15 -17.60 2.61
N ASP A 24 1.55 -16.76 1.75
CA ASP A 24 0.77 -17.23 0.60
C ASP A 24 1.60 -18.06 -0.37
N VAL A 25 2.85 -17.63 -0.65
CA VAL A 25 3.76 -18.38 -1.52
C VAL A 25 4.19 -19.69 -0.88
N TYR A 26 4.43 -19.71 0.43
CA TYR A 26 4.79 -20.93 1.16
C TYR A 26 3.64 -21.94 1.19
N ALA A 27 2.41 -21.46 1.39
CA ALA A 27 1.21 -22.27 1.51
C ALA A 27 0.65 -22.77 0.16
N TYR A 28 1.21 -22.29 -0.96
CA TYR A 28 0.74 -22.67 -2.29
C TYR A 28 0.82 -24.19 -2.52
N ASP A 29 -0.27 -24.78 -3.00
CA ASP A 29 -0.34 -26.18 -3.42
C ASP A 29 -0.39 -26.27 -4.95
N PRO A 30 0.67 -26.77 -5.62
CA PRO A 30 0.67 -26.92 -7.07
C PRO A 30 -0.29 -28.01 -7.56
N LEU A 31 -0.84 -28.85 -6.66
CA LEU A 31 -1.85 -29.86 -6.97
C LEU A 31 -3.22 -29.39 -6.41
N PRO A 32 -3.97 -28.54 -7.13
CA PRO A 32 -5.23 -28.01 -6.63
C PRO A 32 -6.28 -29.12 -6.39
N ALA A 33 -7.20 -28.85 -5.48
CA ALA A 33 -8.30 -29.76 -5.17
C ALA A 33 -9.12 -30.09 -6.43
N GLY A 34 -9.55 -31.35 -6.55
CA GLY A 34 -10.35 -31.84 -7.67
C GLY A 34 -9.56 -32.55 -8.77
N ILE A 35 -8.23 -32.55 -8.74
CA ILE A 35 -7.43 -33.43 -9.59
C ILE A 35 -7.55 -34.87 -9.06
N ALA A 36 -8.12 -35.75 -9.88
CA ALA A 36 -8.19 -37.18 -9.55
C ALA A 36 -6.78 -37.73 -9.28
N ALA A 37 -6.61 -38.57 -8.26
CA ALA A 37 -5.31 -39.08 -7.83
C ALA A 37 -4.51 -39.71 -8.99
N ALA A 38 -5.19 -40.44 -9.88
CA ALA A 38 -4.58 -41.06 -11.05
C ALA A 38 -3.98 -40.04 -12.05
N LYS A 39 -4.39 -38.76 -12.03
CA LYS A 39 -3.90 -37.69 -12.91
C LYS A 39 -2.84 -36.79 -12.27
N ALA A 40 -2.55 -36.96 -10.97
CA ALA A 40 -1.62 -36.08 -10.24
C ALA A 40 -0.21 -36.06 -10.85
N HIS A 41 0.21 -37.16 -11.48
CA HIS A 41 1.50 -37.30 -12.16
C HIS A 41 1.70 -36.36 -13.37
N HIS A 42 0.65 -35.69 -13.86
CA HIS A 42 0.77 -34.68 -14.91
C HIS A 42 1.26 -33.32 -14.41
N VAL A 43 1.25 -33.08 -13.09
CA VAL A 43 1.83 -31.87 -12.50
C VAL A 43 3.33 -32.08 -12.32
N LEU A 44 4.13 -31.50 -13.23
CA LEU A 44 5.59 -31.68 -13.24
C LEU A 44 6.31 -30.83 -12.19
N GLY A 45 5.72 -29.70 -11.81
CA GLY A 45 6.27 -28.82 -10.78
C GLY A 45 5.73 -27.39 -10.83
N PRO A 46 6.02 -26.60 -9.80
CA PRO A 46 5.67 -25.19 -9.75
C PRO A 46 6.71 -24.30 -10.43
N GLN A 47 6.28 -23.12 -10.90
CA GLN A 47 7.15 -22.03 -11.34
C GLN A 47 6.59 -20.71 -10.80
N ALA A 48 7.48 -19.80 -10.41
CA ALA A 48 7.11 -18.42 -10.13
C ALA A 48 7.60 -17.50 -11.25
N ASN A 49 6.73 -16.59 -11.68
CA ASN A 49 7.03 -15.60 -12.70
C ASN A 49 7.18 -14.23 -12.04
N LEU A 50 8.17 -13.44 -12.50
CA LEU A 50 8.29 -12.02 -12.24
C LEU A 50 8.12 -11.27 -13.55
N TRP A 51 7.07 -10.47 -13.65
CA TRP A 51 6.87 -9.50 -14.72
C TRP A 51 7.35 -8.13 -14.23
N ALA A 52 8.17 -7.45 -15.03
CA ALA A 52 8.96 -6.30 -14.56
C ALA A 52 8.58 -4.99 -15.25
N GLU A 53 7.41 -4.90 -15.87
CA GLU A 53 6.96 -3.75 -16.68
C GLU A 53 7.04 -2.41 -15.93
N TYR A 54 6.88 -2.43 -14.61
CA TYR A 54 6.85 -1.24 -13.75
C TYR A 54 8.03 -1.16 -12.77
N MET A 55 8.91 -2.17 -12.77
CA MET A 55 10.04 -2.29 -11.84
C MET A 55 11.32 -1.82 -12.52
N VAL A 56 11.51 -0.51 -12.50
CA VAL A 56 12.54 0.20 -13.25
C VAL A 56 13.96 0.06 -12.66
N THR A 57 14.10 -0.37 -11.40
CA THR A 57 15.41 -0.59 -10.77
C THR A 57 15.66 -2.07 -10.44
N PRO A 58 16.93 -2.53 -10.40
CA PRO A 58 17.27 -3.87 -9.92
C PRO A 58 16.76 -4.17 -8.50
N ALA A 59 16.87 -3.20 -7.59
CA ALA A 59 16.42 -3.34 -6.20
C ALA A 59 14.92 -3.62 -6.09
N GLN A 60 14.08 -3.03 -6.95
CA GLN A 60 12.63 -3.32 -6.97
C GLN A 60 12.34 -4.77 -7.40
N ARG A 61 13.11 -5.30 -8.37
CA ARG A 61 12.99 -6.69 -8.81
C ARG A 61 13.48 -7.66 -7.74
N GLU A 62 14.57 -7.32 -7.04
CA GLU A 62 15.06 -8.08 -5.90
C GLU A 62 14.05 -8.07 -4.75
N HIS A 63 13.46 -6.92 -4.42
CA HIS A 63 12.40 -6.80 -3.42
C HIS A 63 11.23 -7.71 -3.77
N ALA A 64 10.79 -7.70 -5.04
CA ALA A 64 9.72 -8.56 -5.50
C ALA A 64 10.04 -10.07 -5.40
N LEU A 65 11.28 -10.48 -5.63
CA LEU A 65 11.70 -11.89 -5.62
C LEU A 65 11.98 -12.42 -4.21
N PHE A 66 12.75 -11.67 -3.43
CA PHE A 66 13.29 -12.11 -2.15
C PHE A 66 12.48 -11.49 -1.01
N PRO A 67 12.10 -12.25 0.04
CA PRO A 67 12.45 -13.66 0.30
C PRO A 67 11.47 -14.69 -0.27
N ARG A 68 10.43 -14.29 -1.04
CA ARG A 68 9.41 -15.22 -1.57
C ARG A 68 9.98 -16.38 -2.39
N ILE A 69 11.13 -16.19 -3.06
CA ILE A 69 11.81 -17.27 -3.78
C ILE A 69 12.31 -18.40 -2.85
N ALA A 70 12.65 -18.10 -1.59
CA ALA A 70 12.98 -19.12 -0.61
C ALA A 70 11.76 -19.94 -0.20
N ALA A 71 10.60 -19.29 -0.04
CA ALA A 71 9.34 -19.97 0.21
C ALA A 71 8.94 -20.88 -0.97
N LEU A 72 9.08 -20.38 -2.21
CA LEU A 72 8.89 -21.21 -3.41
C LEU A 72 9.81 -22.42 -3.41
N ALA A 73 11.11 -22.24 -3.12
CA ALA A 73 12.08 -23.33 -3.13
C ALA A 73 11.73 -24.42 -2.11
N GLU A 74 11.37 -24.03 -0.88
CA GLU A 74 10.97 -25.01 0.13
C GLU A 74 9.65 -25.71 -0.22
N MET A 75 8.67 -24.96 -0.74
CA MET A 75 7.40 -25.50 -1.23
C MET A 75 7.60 -26.42 -2.45
N ALA A 76 8.54 -26.15 -3.33
CA ALA A 76 8.78 -26.98 -4.51
C ALA A 76 9.55 -28.26 -4.17
N TRP A 77 10.50 -28.19 -3.23
CA TRP A 77 11.47 -29.25 -2.99
C TRP A 77 11.12 -30.16 -1.81
N SER A 78 10.63 -29.58 -0.71
CA SER A 78 10.46 -30.34 0.54
C SER A 78 9.21 -31.22 0.50
N PRO A 79 9.25 -32.43 1.10
CA PRO A 79 8.07 -33.26 1.29
C PRO A 79 6.96 -32.46 1.99
N ARG A 80 5.71 -32.57 1.52
CA ARG A 80 4.58 -31.81 2.06
C ARG A 80 4.42 -31.96 3.58
N ALA A 81 4.61 -33.18 4.09
CA ALA A 81 4.50 -33.49 5.52
C ALA A 81 5.61 -32.86 6.39
N ALA A 82 6.72 -32.41 5.78
CA ALA A 82 7.85 -31.78 6.48
C ALA A 82 7.80 -30.24 6.41
N ARG A 83 6.84 -29.67 5.69
CA ARG A 83 6.65 -28.22 5.60
C ARG A 83 6.02 -27.73 6.89
N ASP A 84 6.65 -26.73 7.49
CA ASP A 84 6.28 -26.13 8.75
C ASP A 84 6.62 -24.65 8.70
N TRP A 85 5.60 -23.79 8.79
CA TRP A 85 5.75 -22.35 8.63
C TRP A 85 6.63 -21.72 9.73
N PRO A 86 6.38 -21.97 11.04
CA PRO A 86 7.30 -21.53 12.09
C PRO A 86 8.75 -21.98 11.87
N GLY A 87 8.97 -23.25 11.54
CA GLY A 87 10.30 -23.79 11.25
C GLY A 87 10.96 -23.16 10.02
N PHE A 88 10.18 -22.85 8.98
CA PHE A 88 10.65 -22.10 7.81
C PHE A 88 11.16 -20.71 8.21
N LEU A 89 10.42 -19.96 9.04
CA LEU A 89 10.84 -18.63 9.47
C LEU A 89 12.15 -18.65 10.28
N VAL A 90 12.33 -19.66 11.14
CA VAL A 90 13.60 -19.87 11.86
C VAL A 90 14.78 -20.11 10.90
N ARG A 91 14.57 -20.86 9.80
CA ARG A 91 15.60 -21.08 8.77
C ARG A 91 15.79 -19.88 7.85
N LEU A 92 14.73 -19.11 7.62
CA LEU A 92 14.76 -17.92 6.77
C LEU A 92 15.54 -16.79 7.43
N ASP A 93 15.46 -16.62 8.74
CA ASP A 93 16.18 -15.56 9.47
C ASP A 93 17.69 -15.49 9.14
N PRO A 94 18.50 -16.56 9.31
CA PRO A 94 19.90 -16.53 8.88
C PRO A 94 20.07 -16.40 7.37
N GLN A 95 19.08 -16.79 6.55
CA GLN A 95 19.10 -16.56 5.11
C GLN A 95 18.91 -15.08 4.75
N LEU A 96 18.10 -14.31 5.48
CA LEU A 96 17.96 -12.86 5.30
C LEU A 96 19.29 -12.13 5.55
N ASN A 97 20.05 -12.55 6.57
CA ASN A 97 21.40 -12.05 6.82
C ASN A 97 22.36 -12.38 5.66
N ARG A 98 22.24 -13.57 5.05
CA ARG A 98 23.02 -13.91 3.84
C ARG A 98 22.67 -12.99 2.67
N TYR A 99 21.39 -12.74 2.41
CA TYR A 99 20.97 -11.79 1.38
C TYR A 99 21.51 -10.38 1.63
N GLN A 100 21.43 -9.89 2.86
CA GLN A 100 21.98 -8.59 3.25
C GLN A 100 23.49 -8.50 2.98
N ARG A 101 24.26 -9.53 3.37
CA ARG A 101 25.71 -9.59 3.13
C ARG A 101 26.09 -9.67 1.65
N GLN A 102 25.20 -10.19 0.82
CA GLN A 102 25.34 -10.25 -0.64
C GLN A 102 24.87 -8.97 -1.34
N GLY A 103 24.32 -8.00 -0.60
CA GLY A 103 23.79 -6.76 -1.16
C GLY A 103 22.45 -6.94 -1.90
N ILE A 104 21.73 -8.04 -1.68
CA ILE A 104 20.42 -8.27 -2.27
C ILE A 104 19.38 -7.44 -1.51
N ALA A 105 18.62 -6.62 -2.23
CA ALA A 105 17.52 -5.82 -1.70
C ALA A 105 16.27 -6.70 -1.43
N ALA A 106 16.39 -7.67 -0.53
CA ALA A 106 15.28 -8.51 -0.11
C ALA A 106 14.23 -7.69 0.63
N ALA A 107 12.96 -7.95 0.35
CA ALA A 107 11.87 -7.29 1.04
C ALA A 107 11.82 -7.66 2.51
N ASP A 108 11.62 -6.64 3.35
CA ASP A 108 11.36 -6.82 4.76
C ASP A 108 9.87 -6.91 5.09
N SER A 109 8.99 -6.88 4.08
CA SER A 109 7.53 -6.75 4.23
C SER A 109 6.90 -7.78 5.16
N ALA A 110 7.42 -9.01 5.19
CA ALA A 110 6.91 -10.06 6.08
C ALA A 110 7.16 -9.76 7.57
N PHE A 111 8.18 -8.97 7.89
CA PHE A 111 8.64 -8.65 9.25
C PHE A 111 8.45 -7.17 9.62
N ALA A 112 8.16 -6.30 8.64
CA ALA A 112 7.89 -4.89 8.85
C ALA A 112 6.69 -4.69 9.79
N VAL A 113 6.76 -3.62 10.59
CA VAL A 113 5.69 -3.28 11.54
C VAL A 113 4.57 -2.53 10.81
N ASP A 114 3.37 -3.11 10.84
CA ASP A 114 2.13 -2.45 10.47
C ASP A 114 1.50 -1.79 11.68
N TYR A 115 1.03 -0.55 11.49
CA TYR A 115 0.32 0.21 12.51
C TYR A 115 -1.18 0.26 12.23
N THR A 116 -1.97 0.14 13.27
CA THR A 116 -3.43 0.32 13.22
C THR A 116 -3.89 1.29 14.30
N VAL A 117 -4.82 2.19 13.98
CA VAL A 117 -5.43 3.07 14.98
C VAL A 117 -6.62 2.35 15.60
N VAL A 118 -6.50 1.96 16.86
CA VAL A 118 -7.56 1.28 17.60
C VAL A 118 -8.71 2.25 17.85
N GLY A 119 -9.92 1.86 17.47
CA GLY A 119 -11.10 2.74 17.55
C GLY A 119 -11.25 3.71 16.38
N GLY A 120 -10.34 3.68 15.41
CA GLY A 120 -10.41 4.49 14.19
C GLY A 120 -9.88 5.91 14.34
N VAL A 121 -9.66 6.57 13.20
CA VAL A 121 -9.02 7.89 13.15
C VAL A 121 -9.90 9.00 13.71
N GLY A 122 -11.21 8.95 13.48
CA GLY A 122 -12.13 9.98 13.93
C GLY A 122 -12.04 10.24 15.45
N PRO A 123 -12.18 9.20 16.30
CA PRO A 123 -11.96 9.33 17.74
C PRO A 123 -10.53 9.70 18.12
N ALA A 124 -9.52 9.15 17.46
CA ALA A 124 -8.11 9.42 17.77
C ALA A 124 -7.73 10.89 17.60
N VAL A 125 -8.25 11.56 16.57
CA VAL A 125 -8.01 13.00 16.31
C VAL A 125 -8.63 13.90 17.39
N ARG A 126 -9.73 13.49 18.02
CA ARG A 126 -10.40 14.25 19.10
C ARG A 126 -9.93 13.89 20.50
N GLY A 127 -9.30 12.73 20.64
CA GLY A 127 -8.92 12.17 21.91
C GLY A 127 -7.70 12.87 22.51
N LYS A 128 -7.59 12.84 23.84
CA LYS A 128 -6.35 13.18 24.55
C LYS A 128 -5.29 12.06 24.46
N THR A 129 -5.63 10.97 23.78
CA THR A 129 -4.81 9.77 23.70
C THR A 129 -5.11 9.06 22.39
N VAL A 130 -4.06 8.60 21.72
CA VAL A 130 -4.13 7.79 20.51
C VAL A 130 -3.68 6.38 20.87
N THR A 131 -4.53 5.40 20.60
CA THR A 131 -4.21 3.99 20.86
C THR A 131 -3.87 3.29 19.56
N ILE A 132 -2.68 2.69 19.49
CA ILE A 132 -2.17 2.03 18.29
C ILE A 132 -1.94 0.53 18.51
N GLY A 133 -2.34 -0.27 17.53
CA GLY A 133 -1.96 -1.67 17.37
C GLY A 133 -0.72 -1.79 16.51
N MET A 134 0.15 -2.76 16.82
CA MET A 134 1.32 -3.11 16.01
C MET A 134 1.32 -4.60 15.70
N ALA A 135 1.62 -4.96 14.46
CA ALA A 135 1.74 -6.36 14.03
C ALA A 135 2.80 -6.49 12.94
N ASN A 136 3.24 -7.71 12.68
CA ASN A 136 3.94 -8.06 11.45
C ASN A 136 3.24 -9.25 10.79
N GLN A 137 3.42 -9.40 9.48
CA GLN A 137 2.70 -10.40 8.68
C GLN A 137 3.12 -11.85 9.01
N ALA A 138 4.40 -12.07 9.35
CA ALA A 138 4.96 -13.40 9.53
C ALA A 138 4.68 -14.03 10.91
N GLY A 139 4.38 -13.21 11.93
CA GLY A 139 4.25 -13.67 13.32
C GLY A 139 5.59 -14.12 13.92
N TYR A 140 6.72 -13.57 13.46
CA TYR A 140 8.07 -13.93 13.90
C TYR A 140 8.85 -12.72 14.43
N GLY A 141 9.74 -12.97 15.39
CA GLY A 141 10.51 -11.95 16.07
C GLY A 141 9.72 -11.16 17.11
N THR A 142 10.40 -10.22 17.78
CA THR A 142 9.81 -9.35 18.80
C THR A 142 9.74 -7.92 18.27
N ILE A 143 8.54 -7.35 18.20
CA ILE A 143 8.37 -5.92 17.91
C ILE A 143 8.83 -5.12 19.12
N ARG A 144 9.77 -4.19 18.90
CA ARG A 144 10.25 -3.26 19.93
C ARG A 144 10.09 -1.83 19.46
N TYR A 145 9.83 -0.93 20.40
CA TYR A 145 9.47 0.44 20.08
C TYR A 145 10.07 1.48 21.04
N THR A 146 10.04 2.72 20.58
CA THR A 146 10.41 3.94 21.30
C THR A 146 9.35 5.01 21.05
N THR A 147 9.23 5.97 21.97
CA THR A 147 8.29 7.09 21.90
C THR A 147 8.97 8.45 22.10
N ASP A 148 10.29 8.44 22.23
CA ASP A 148 11.16 9.61 22.44
C ASP A 148 11.84 10.09 21.15
N GLY A 149 11.47 9.48 20.00
CA GLY A 149 12.06 9.76 18.70
C GLY A 149 13.35 9.00 18.39
N ALA A 150 13.96 8.28 19.34
CA ALA A 150 15.17 7.47 19.09
C ALA A 150 14.86 6.24 18.22
N ALA A 151 15.85 5.70 17.51
CA ALA A 151 15.68 4.40 16.85
C ALA A 151 15.58 3.28 17.90
N PRO A 152 14.61 2.35 17.81
CA PRO A 152 14.55 1.21 18.71
C PRO A 152 15.77 0.30 18.56
N SER A 153 16.24 -0.24 19.67
CA SER A 153 17.27 -1.27 19.73
C SER A 153 16.68 -2.61 20.18
N SER A 154 17.48 -3.67 20.13
CA SER A 154 17.09 -5.01 20.63
C SER A 154 16.80 -5.06 22.13
N THR A 155 17.09 -3.98 22.87
CA THR A 155 16.78 -3.84 24.31
C THR A 155 15.65 -2.85 24.59
N SER A 156 15.17 -2.11 23.57
CA SER A 156 14.01 -1.22 23.69
C SER A 156 12.75 -1.96 24.12
N ARG A 157 11.75 -1.25 24.63
CA ARG A 157 10.54 -1.87 25.18
C ARG A 157 9.86 -2.78 24.15
N ALA A 158 9.58 -4.01 24.57
CA ALA A 158 8.84 -4.98 23.75
C ALA A 158 7.35 -4.62 23.71
N TYR A 159 6.78 -4.72 22.52
CA TYR A 159 5.34 -4.58 22.30
C TYR A 159 4.61 -5.88 22.69
N ALA A 160 3.56 -5.76 23.49
CA ALA A 160 2.77 -6.90 23.95
C ALA A 160 1.25 -6.70 23.84
N ARG A 161 0.80 -5.44 23.77
CA ARG A 161 -0.62 -5.05 23.71
C ARG A 161 -0.73 -3.64 23.13
N PRO A 162 -1.91 -3.22 22.63
CA PRO A 162 -2.13 -1.88 22.10
C PRO A 162 -1.53 -0.79 23.00
N LEU A 163 -0.84 0.15 22.37
CA LEU A 163 -0.08 1.19 23.02
C LEU A 163 -0.87 2.50 22.96
N SER A 164 -1.16 3.07 24.12
CA SER A 164 -1.79 4.38 24.25
C SER A 164 -0.72 5.45 24.49
N VAL A 165 -0.66 6.46 23.63
CA VAL A 165 0.26 7.61 23.73
C VAL A 165 -0.51 8.92 23.63
N ALA A 166 0.09 10.02 24.10
CA ALA A 166 -0.44 11.35 23.83
C ALA A 166 -0.40 11.67 22.33
N PRO A 167 -1.30 12.53 21.82
CA PRO A 167 -1.13 13.14 20.50
C PRO A 167 0.27 13.77 20.34
N ASP A 168 0.69 13.96 19.10
CA ASP A 168 2.01 14.52 18.74
C ASP A 168 3.21 13.67 19.20
N THR A 169 2.96 12.41 19.60
CA THR A 169 4.01 11.41 19.85
C THR A 169 4.35 10.68 18.54
N VAL A 170 5.63 10.61 18.20
CA VAL A 170 6.12 9.74 17.12
C VAL A 170 6.54 8.41 17.74
N VAL A 171 5.80 7.35 17.42
CA VAL A 171 6.15 5.99 17.81
C VAL A 171 7.02 5.39 16.71
N ARG A 172 8.22 4.90 17.07
CA ARG A 172 9.11 4.20 16.14
C ARG A 172 9.18 2.75 16.58
N ALA A 173 9.06 1.81 15.64
CA ALA A 173 9.08 0.39 15.94
C ALA A 173 9.79 -0.42 14.86
N VAL A 174 10.33 -1.56 15.27
CA VAL A 174 10.99 -2.53 14.39
C VAL A 174 10.88 -3.93 14.99
N THR A 175 10.84 -4.95 14.14
CA THR A 175 10.87 -6.35 14.55
C THR A 175 12.31 -6.83 14.68
N PHE A 176 12.66 -7.43 15.82
CA PHE A 176 13.97 -8.03 16.08
C PHE A 176 13.90 -9.56 16.08
N ALA A 177 14.91 -10.18 15.48
CA ALA A 177 15.19 -11.60 15.61
C ALA A 177 15.62 -11.96 17.06
N PRO A 178 15.58 -13.26 17.44
CA PRO A 178 16.06 -13.71 18.74
C PRO A 178 17.53 -13.36 19.02
N ASP A 179 18.37 -13.26 17.99
CA ASP A 179 19.78 -12.87 18.06
C ASP A 179 20.00 -11.34 18.24
N GLY A 180 18.90 -10.55 18.25
CA GLY A 180 18.93 -9.10 18.40
C GLY A 180 19.16 -8.32 17.10
N ARG A 181 19.26 -8.97 15.93
CA ARG A 181 19.31 -8.29 14.63
C ARG A 181 17.92 -7.78 14.22
N ALA A 182 17.89 -6.60 13.60
CA ALA A 182 16.65 -6.09 13.02
C ALA A 182 16.27 -6.91 11.78
N LEU A 183 15.02 -7.36 11.70
CA LEU A 183 14.46 -8.12 10.57
C LEU A 183 13.83 -7.23 9.50
N ALA A 184 13.61 -5.96 9.84
CA ALA A 184 13.04 -4.95 8.97
C ALA A 184 13.66 -3.59 9.27
N ALA A 185 13.45 -2.63 8.38
CA ALA A 185 13.77 -1.24 8.67
C ALA A 185 12.77 -0.66 9.69
N VAL A 186 13.19 0.39 10.40
CA VAL A 186 12.35 1.08 11.39
C VAL A 186 11.14 1.70 10.68
N ARG A 187 9.95 1.53 11.27
CA ARG A 187 8.71 2.18 10.82
C ARG A 187 8.26 3.18 11.88
N SER A 188 7.79 4.33 11.43
CA SER A 188 7.33 5.41 12.29
C SER A 188 5.83 5.61 12.14
N PHE A 189 5.16 5.94 13.24
CA PHE A 189 3.78 6.34 13.27
C PHE A 189 3.65 7.65 14.05
N ASP A 190 3.23 8.70 13.36
CA ASP A 190 3.02 10.01 13.95
C ASP A 190 1.56 10.13 14.39
N THR A 191 1.37 10.40 15.69
CA THR A 191 0.04 10.55 16.31
C THR A 191 -0.45 12.00 16.30
N ALA A 192 0.29 12.93 15.70
CA ALA A 192 -0.17 14.30 15.47
C ALA A 192 -1.48 14.30 14.68
N PRO A 193 -2.45 15.17 15.02
CA PRO A 193 -3.72 15.26 14.30
C PRO A 193 -3.56 15.43 12.78
N ALA A 194 -2.57 16.21 12.34
CA ALA A 194 -2.27 16.40 10.92
C ALA A 194 -1.80 15.12 10.22
N ALA A 195 -0.98 14.30 10.89
CA ALA A 195 -0.52 13.01 10.38
C ALA A 195 -1.68 11.99 10.32
N LEU A 196 -2.51 11.94 11.36
CA LEU A 196 -3.71 11.10 11.39
C LEU A 196 -4.73 11.44 10.29
N LEU A 197 -4.75 12.71 9.84
CA LEU A 197 -5.56 13.21 8.73
C LEU A 197 -4.84 13.21 7.38
N THR A 198 -3.69 12.55 7.28
CA THR A 198 -2.98 12.33 6.02
C THR A 198 -3.14 10.87 5.58
N ARG A 199 -3.49 10.66 4.32
CA ARG A 199 -3.57 9.34 3.68
C ARG A 199 -2.57 9.28 2.54
N ALA A 200 -1.72 8.27 2.55
CA ALA A 200 -0.86 7.95 1.44
C ALA A 200 -1.60 7.14 0.37
N SER A 201 -1.04 7.07 -0.84
CA SER A 201 -1.60 6.38 -2.00
C SER A 201 -2.04 4.95 -1.68
N ALA A 202 -1.19 4.17 -1.00
CA ALA A 202 -1.50 2.78 -0.66
C ALA A 202 -2.60 2.61 0.41
N SER A 203 -2.87 3.66 1.21
CA SER A 203 -3.93 3.64 2.23
C SER A 203 -5.33 3.93 1.69
N LEU A 204 -5.43 4.28 0.39
CA LEU A 204 -6.68 4.53 -0.30
C LEU A 204 -7.08 3.30 -1.10
N GLU A 205 -8.31 2.84 -0.90
CA GLU A 205 -8.86 1.74 -1.69
C GLU A 205 -9.09 2.21 -3.12
N THR A 206 -8.55 1.52 -4.12
CA THR A 206 -8.94 1.78 -5.52
C THR A 206 -10.34 1.25 -5.76
N CYS A 207 -11.13 1.96 -6.57
CA CYS A 207 -12.51 1.58 -6.81
C CYS A 207 -12.67 0.13 -7.31
N ALA A 208 -13.76 -0.49 -6.85
CA ALA A 208 -14.17 -1.81 -7.31
C ALA A 208 -14.59 -1.76 -8.78
N GLY A 209 -14.48 -2.90 -9.47
CA GLY A 209 -14.84 -3.02 -10.88
C GLY A 209 -13.85 -3.86 -11.67
N ALA A 210 -14.16 -4.06 -12.94
CA ALA A 210 -13.23 -4.66 -13.87
C ALA A 210 -12.02 -3.74 -14.08
N GLY A 211 -10.86 -4.34 -14.39
CA GLY A 211 -9.66 -3.60 -14.72
C GLY A 211 -8.41 -4.14 -14.06
N ILE A 212 -7.34 -3.38 -14.20
CA ILE A 212 -6.00 -3.74 -13.78
C ILE A 212 -5.57 -2.74 -12.71
N ARG A 213 -5.34 -3.24 -11.49
CA ARG A 213 -4.88 -2.46 -10.35
C ARG A 213 -3.37 -2.51 -10.25
N LEU A 214 -2.74 -1.35 -10.36
CA LEU A 214 -1.30 -1.20 -10.45
C LEU A 214 -0.81 -0.14 -9.46
N ARG A 215 0.36 -0.39 -8.92
CA ARG A 215 1.21 0.61 -8.29
C ARG A 215 2.25 1.01 -9.32
N LEU A 216 2.20 2.23 -9.82
CA LEU A 216 3.01 2.68 -10.97
C LEU A 216 4.04 3.73 -10.56
N PRO A 217 5.26 3.73 -11.14
CA PRO A 217 6.17 4.86 -10.99
C PRO A 217 5.60 6.10 -11.71
N LEU A 218 6.07 7.29 -11.35
CA LEU A 218 5.67 8.53 -12.04
C LEU A 218 5.97 8.49 -13.55
N THR A 219 7.16 7.99 -13.91
CA THR A 219 7.63 7.88 -15.29
C THR A 219 8.12 6.46 -15.57
N PRO A 220 7.89 5.93 -16.79
CA PRO A 220 8.35 4.60 -17.16
C PRO A 220 9.88 4.50 -17.29
N ASP A 221 10.55 5.61 -17.60
CA ASP A 221 11.99 5.68 -17.81
C ASP A 221 12.78 6.09 -16.54
N ALA A 222 12.14 6.04 -15.37
CA ALA A 222 12.80 6.37 -14.12
C ALA A 222 14.00 5.43 -13.88
N THR A 223 15.18 5.99 -13.58
CA THR A 223 16.40 5.21 -13.37
C THR A 223 16.68 4.89 -11.89
N GLY A 224 15.86 5.45 -10.99
CA GLY A 224 15.99 5.32 -9.55
C GLY A 224 14.65 5.17 -8.84
N GLY A 225 14.70 5.16 -7.51
CA GLY A 225 13.51 5.22 -6.69
C GLY A 225 12.73 6.52 -6.89
N GLY A 226 11.43 6.47 -6.67
CA GLY A 226 10.52 7.60 -6.79
C GLY A 226 9.15 7.27 -6.22
N PRO A 227 8.22 8.23 -6.23
CA PRO A 227 6.87 7.98 -5.74
C PRO A 227 6.17 6.95 -6.63
N ALA A 228 5.34 6.14 -5.99
CA ALA A 228 4.56 5.11 -6.64
C ALA A 228 3.08 5.29 -6.34
N TYR A 229 2.26 5.16 -7.38
CA TYR A 229 0.86 5.54 -7.38
C TYR A 229 -0.03 4.33 -7.53
N SER A 230 -0.79 4.02 -6.48
CA SER A 230 -1.81 2.98 -6.50
C SER A 230 -3.03 3.45 -7.28
N MET A 231 -3.42 2.74 -8.34
CA MET A 231 -4.59 3.09 -9.15
C MET A 231 -5.21 1.87 -9.84
N ASN A 232 -6.50 1.97 -10.18
CA ASN A 232 -7.10 1.14 -11.21
C ASN A 232 -6.96 1.88 -12.54
N ILE A 233 -6.19 1.35 -13.49
CA ILE A 233 -5.96 2.02 -14.78
C ILE A 233 -7.22 2.09 -15.68
N TYR A 234 -8.33 1.49 -15.24
CA TYR A 234 -9.63 1.54 -15.91
C TYR A 234 -10.58 2.54 -15.24
N ASP A 235 -10.37 2.89 -13.96
CA ASP A 235 -11.22 3.83 -13.23
C ASP A 235 -10.38 4.62 -12.22
N GLY A 236 -10.15 5.89 -12.52
CA GLY A 236 -9.33 6.81 -11.73
C GLY A 236 -10.06 7.29 -10.48
N CYS A 237 -10.40 6.38 -9.57
CA CYS A 237 -10.99 6.73 -8.29
C CYS A 237 -10.46 5.94 -7.08
N TRP A 238 -10.55 6.61 -5.93
CA TRP A 238 -10.01 6.20 -4.64
C TRP A 238 -11.05 6.40 -3.55
N LEU A 239 -11.19 5.42 -2.67
CA LEU A 239 -12.11 5.42 -1.56
C LEU A 239 -11.32 5.58 -0.26
N TYR A 240 -11.79 6.49 0.58
CA TYR A 240 -11.39 6.58 1.98
C TYR A 240 -12.59 6.22 2.85
N ARG A 241 -12.53 5.02 3.45
CA ARG A 241 -13.59 4.50 4.31
C ARG A 241 -13.67 5.22 5.64
N ALA A 242 -14.89 5.46 6.11
CA ALA A 242 -15.18 6.08 7.40
C ALA A 242 -14.36 7.36 7.63
N ALA A 243 -14.27 8.21 6.61
CA ALA A 243 -13.58 9.48 6.71
C ALA A 243 -14.26 10.39 7.75
N PRO A 244 -13.49 11.14 8.55
CA PRO A 244 -14.02 11.96 9.63
C PRO A 244 -14.66 13.27 9.12
N LEU A 245 -15.63 13.19 8.20
CA LEU A 245 -16.25 14.34 7.53
C LEU A 245 -16.84 15.36 8.53
N GLY A 246 -17.30 14.88 9.69
CA GLY A 246 -17.76 15.74 10.78
C GLY A 246 -16.69 16.73 11.28
N GLN A 247 -15.41 16.44 11.07
CA GLN A 247 -14.26 17.16 11.66
C GLN A 247 -13.42 17.93 10.65
N ILE A 248 -13.61 17.70 9.36
CA ILE A 248 -12.75 18.27 8.31
C ILE A 248 -13.51 19.32 7.49
N ARG A 249 -12.83 20.38 7.07
CA ARG A 249 -13.39 21.49 6.28
C ARG A 249 -12.75 21.64 4.91
N GLY A 250 -11.65 20.94 4.67
CA GLY A 250 -10.87 21.08 3.44
C GLY A 250 -10.07 19.84 3.15
N ILE A 251 -9.64 19.76 1.90
CA ILE A 251 -8.84 18.68 1.35
C ILE A 251 -7.70 19.27 0.52
N THR A 252 -6.52 18.69 0.66
CA THR A 252 -5.35 18.95 -0.15
C THR A 252 -4.90 17.62 -0.75
N VAL A 253 -4.84 17.52 -2.07
CA VAL A 253 -4.50 16.30 -2.80
C VAL A 253 -3.23 16.53 -3.62
N SER A 254 -2.18 15.77 -3.32
CA SER A 254 -0.98 15.64 -4.15
C SER A 254 -1.25 14.63 -5.26
N LEU A 255 -1.05 15.04 -6.51
CA LEU A 255 -1.29 14.24 -7.69
C LEU A 255 -0.01 14.07 -8.51
N GLY A 256 0.16 12.88 -9.09
CA GLY A 256 1.08 12.62 -10.19
C GLY A 256 0.31 12.48 -11.49
N ARG A 257 0.79 13.08 -12.58
CA ARG A 257 0.33 12.88 -13.95
C ARG A 257 1.23 11.84 -14.61
N LEU A 258 0.64 10.70 -14.96
CA LEU A 258 1.34 9.54 -15.52
C LEU A 258 0.96 9.36 -17.00
N PRO A 259 1.89 8.87 -17.83
CA PRO A 259 1.57 8.51 -19.21
C PRO A 259 0.53 7.38 -19.25
N ARG A 260 -0.37 7.43 -20.24
CA ARG A 260 -1.33 6.35 -20.52
C ARG A 260 -0.81 5.48 -21.66
N ASN A 261 0.22 4.68 -21.39
CA ASN A 261 0.91 3.81 -22.35
C ASN A 261 0.45 2.34 -22.29
N PHE A 262 -0.86 2.11 -22.12
CA PHE A 262 -1.44 0.77 -22.01
C PHE A 262 -2.15 0.35 -23.31
N ALA A 263 -1.62 -0.69 -23.97
CA ALA A 263 -2.20 -1.24 -25.20
C ALA A 263 -3.37 -2.19 -24.92
N LEU A 264 -4.48 -1.66 -24.38
CA LEU A 264 -5.68 -2.45 -24.10
C LEU A 264 -6.30 -2.98 -25.40
N ARG A 265 -6.71 -4.25 -25.43
CA ARG A 265 -7.41 -4.86 -26.58
C ARG A 265 -8.92 -4.56 -26.51
N GLN A 266 -9.66 -4.75 -27.60
CA GLN A 266 -11.13 -4.79 -27.50
C GLN A 266 -11.54 -6.15 -26.88
N PRO A 267 -12.56 -6.21 -25.99
CA PRO A 267 -13.42 -5.10 -25.55
C PRO A 267 -12.89 -4.34 -24.32
N GLN A 268 -11.69 -4.65 -23.80
CA GLN A 268 -11.15 -4.03 -22.57
C GLN A 268 -11.13 -2.50 -22.61
N ARG A 269 -10.91 -1.89 -23.78
CA ARG A 269 -11.00 -0.43 -23.97
C ARG A 269 -12.37 0.14 -23.59
N GLN A 270 -13.44 -0.59 -23.86
CA GLN A 270 -14.82 -0.19 -23.55
C GLN A 270 -15.12 -0.28 -22.06
N MET A 271 -14.28 -0.97 -21.29
CA MET A 271 -14.42 -1.12 -19.84
C MET A 271 -13.75 0.03 -19.06
N VAL A 272 -13.05 0.95 -19.75
CA VAL A 272 -12.46 2.14 -19.11
C VAL A 272 -13.60 3.10 -18.75
N ALA A 273 -13.72 3.41 -17.47
CA ALA A 273 -14.70 4.35 -16.93
C ALA A 273 -14.28 5.79 -17.27
N TRP A 274 -14.91 6.34 -18.31
CA TRP A 274 -14.82 7.76 -18.63
C TRP A 274 -15.91 8.50 -17.88
N ARG A 275 -15.51 9.21 -16.82
CA ARG A 275 -16.43 9.98 -15.97
C ARG A 275 -16.66 11.37 -16.55
N TYR A 276 -17.84 11.92 -16.30
CA TYR A 276 -18.16 13.29 -16.69
C TYR A 276 -17.13 14.25 -16.09
N ASN A 277 -16.68 15.21 -16.91
CA ASN A 277 -15.70 16.20 -16.52
C ASN A 277 -16.20 17.59 -16.97
N PRO A 278 -16.48 18.51 -16.04
CA PRO A 278 -17.03 19.84 -16.35
C PRO A 278 -16.00 20.85 -16.87
N THR A 279 -14.70 20.50 -16.93
CA THR A 279 -13.63 21.46 -17.27
C THR A 279 -12.77 20.96 -18.41
N TYR A 280 -11.99 21.85 -19.03
CA TYR A 280 -11.23 21.53 -20.24
C TYR A 280 -10.14 20.47 -20.02
N PHE A 281 -9.38 20.55 -18.93
CA PHE A 281 -8.22 19.66 -18.69
C PHE A 281 -8.50 18.47 -17.77
N GLY A 282 -9.71 18.35 -17.24
CA GLY A 282 -10.05 17.32 -16.25
C GLY A 282 -10.48 17.93 -14.93
N THR A 283 -11.16 17.15 -14.10
CA THR A 283 -11.60 17.62 -12.78
C THR A 283 -11.27 16.59 -11.70
N LEU A 284 -10.75 17.05 -10.57
CA LEU A 284 -10.76 16.31 -9.31
C LEU A 284 -12.13 16.53 -8.65
N MET A 285 -12.88 15.46 -8.41
CA MET A 285 -14.17 15.48 -7.74
C MET A 285 -14.08 14.69 -6.43
N VAL A 286 -14.71 15.19 -5.38
CA VAL A 286 -14.80 14.51 -4.09
C VAL A 286 -16.27 14.30 -3.77
N HIS A 287 -16.70 13.05 -3.60
CA HIS A 287 -18.08 12.67 -3.30
C HIS A 287 -18.20 12.03 -1.93
N ALA A 288 -19.34 12.22 -1.27
CA ALA A 288 -19.70 11.55 -0.03
C ALA A 288 -20.45 10.23 -0.28
N ARG A 289 -20.22 9.24 0.58
CA ARG A 289 -20.83 7.88 0.63
C ARG A 289 -20.42 6.98 -0.52
N THR A 290 -20.61 7.41 -1.76
CA THR A 290 -20.28 6.65 -2.97
C THR A 290 -19.72 7.58 -4.04
N CYS A 291 -19.15 7.03 -5.11
CA CYS A 291 -18.62 7.81 -6.23
C CYS A 291 -19.68 8.54 -7.06
N ASP A 292 -20.96 8.18 -6.89
CA ASP A 292 -22.11 8.86 -7.52
C ASP A 292 -22.94 9.63 -6.47
N GLY A 293 -22.42 9.74 -5.24
CA GLY A 293 -23.06 10.44 -4.15
C GLY A 293 -22.97 11.96 -4.26
N PRO A 294 -23.40 12.71 -3.23
CA PRO A 294 -23.31 14.17 -3.23
C PRO A 294 -21.87 14.65 -3.39
N ALA A 295 -21.65 15.58 -4.33
CA ALA A 295 -20.36 16.21 -4.52
C ALA A 295 -20.06 17.19 -3.37
N LEU A 296 -18.89 17.05 -2.76
CA LEU A 296 -18.37 17.91 -1.69
C LEU A 296 -17.39 18.94 -2.21
N ALA A 297 -16.64 18.63 -3.25
CA ALA A 297 -15.70 19.54 -3.91
C ALA A 297 -15.49 19.13 -5.36
N MET A 298 -15.25 20.13 -6.21
CA MET A 298 -14.80 19.96 -7.59
C MET A 298 -13.69 20.96 -7.87
N VAL A 299 -12.56 20.49 -8.39
CA VAL A 299 -11.38 21.31 -8.66
C VAL A 299 -10.91 21.06 -10.09
N PRO A 300 -10.85 22.09 -10.95
CA PRO A 300 -10.27 21.96 -12.28
C PRO A 300 -8.81 21.46 -12.19
N LEU A 301 -8.46 20.49 -13.02
CA LEU A 301 -7.07 20.10 -13.22
C LEU A 301 -6.34 21.21 -14.00
N PRO A 302 -5.06 21.45 -13.71
CA PRO A 302 -4.30 22.51 -14.36
C PRO A 302 -3.82 22.06 -15.75
N ASP A 303 -3.48 23.05 -16.58
CA ASP A 303 -2.99 22.83 -17.94
C ASP A 303 -1.73 21.93 -17.93
N PRO A 304 -1.75 20.77 -18.61
CA PRO A 304 -0.59 19.89 -18.73
C PRO A 304 0.62 20.51 -19.41
N ALA A 305 0.45 21.52 -20.26
CA ALA A 305 1.55 22.16 -20.97
C ALA A 305 2.40 23.07 -20.07
N THR A 306 1.82 23.59 -18.99
CA THR A 306 2.45 24.61 -18.13
C THR A 306 2.67 24.16 -16.69
N THR A 307 2.08 23.02 -16.29
CA THR A 307 2.16 22.51 -14.92
C THR A 307 3.01 21.24 -14.84
N PRO A 308 3.93 21.12 -13.86
CA PRO A 308 4.71 19.91 -13.66
C PRO A 308 3.85 18.64 -13.54
N ASN A 309 4.46 17.47 -13.75
CA ASN A 309 3.77 16.19 -13.57
C ASN A 309 3.38 15.91 -12.13
N GLN A 310 3.96 16.61 -11.15
CA GLN A 310 3.53 16.56 -9.76
C GLN A 310 3.00 17.93 -9.36
N PHE A 311 1.79 17.95 -8.81
CA PHE A 311 1.14 19.19 -8.40
C PHE A 311 0.15 18.91 -7.28
N ILE A 312 -0.27 19.99 -6.61
CA ILE A 312 -1.16 19.93 -5.46
C ILE A 312 -2.43 20.69 -5.80
N LEU A 313 -3.57 20.09 -5.47
CA LEU A 313 -4.88 20.74 -5.51
C LEU A 313 -5.40 20.91 -4.10
N THR A 314 -6.01 22.06 -3.80
CA THR A 314 -6.64 22.33 -2.50
C THR A 314 -8.06 22.82 -2.72
N ALA A 315 -8.99 22.34 -1.91
CA ALA A 315 -10.37 22.80 -1.93
C ALA A 315 -11.02 22.76 -0.54
N PRO A 316 -11.97 23.69 -0.26
CA PRO A 316 -12.90 23.48 0.82
C PRO A 316 -13.79 22.26 0.52
N LEU A 317 -14.21 21.56 1.56
CA LEU A 317 -15.23 20.51 1.46
C LEU A 317 -16.57 21.08 1.90
N ALA A 318 -17.60 20.90 1.07
CA ALA A 318 -18.98 21.22 1.46
C ALA A 318 -19.35 20.42 2.72
N GLY A 319 -20.11 21.06 3.62
CA GLY A 319 -20.32 20.59 4.98
C GLY A 319 -20.89 19.17 5.10
N GLY A 320 -20.58 18.54 6.22
CA GLY A 320 -21.16 17.29 6.70
C GLY A 320 -20.93 17.16 8.20
N THR A 321 -21.85 16.53 8.91
CA THR A 321 -21.79 16.37 10.38
C THR A 321 -21.44 14.94 10.80
N THR A 322 -21.50 13.99 9.88
CA THR A 322 -21.31 12.56 10.17
C THR A 322 -20.16 11.98 9.37
N ASP A 323 -19.37 11.13 10.03
CA ASP A 323 -18.32 10.36 9.38
C ASP A 323 -18.94 9.48 8.28
N THR A 324 -18.29 9.43 7.12
CA THR A 324 -18.79 8.76 5.92
C THR A 324 -17.64 8.36 5.01
N ASP A 325 -17.88 7.43 4.10
CA ASP A 325 -16.95 7.15 3.02
C ASP A 325 -16.79 8.39 2.11
N LEU A 326 -15.56 8.64 1.66
CA LEU A 326 -15.27 9.62 0.62
C LEU A 326 -14.78 8.90 -0.64
N CYS A 327 -15.29 9.30 -1.80
CA CYS A 327 -14.76 8.89 -3.09
C CYS A 327 -14.09 10.08 -3.77
N LEU A 328 -12.79 9.97 -4.03
CA LEU A 328 -12.03 10.89 -4.84
C LEU A 328 -11.99 10.35 -6.26
N ILE A 329 -12.36 11.17 -7.24
CA ILE A 329 -12.32 10.84 -8.66
C ILE A 329 -11.43 11.85 -9.35
N VAL A 330 -10.48 11.38 -10.15
CA VAL A 330 -9.76 12.26 -11.07
C VAL A 330 -10.19 11.90 -12.49
N ALA A 331 -11.00 12.78 -13.09
CA ALA A 331 -11.61 12.58 -14.40
C ALA A 331 -10.92 13.44 -15.46
N PRO A 332 -9.91 12.93 -16.18
CA PRO A 332 -9.31 13.63 -17.33
C PRO A 332 -10.21 13.55 -18.58
N PRO A 333 -9.92 14.36 -19.61
CA PRO A 333 -10.54 14.20 -20.93
C PRO A 333 -10.35 12.77 -21.48
N VAL A 334 -11.26 12.34 -22.35
CA VAL A 334 -11.17 11.04 -23.02
C VAL A 334 -9.85 10.95 -23.79
N GLY A 335 -9.12 9.85 -23.61
CA GLY A 335 -7.78 9.65 -24.16
C GLY A 335 -6.66 10.36 -23.41
N GLY A 336 -6.97 11.17 -22.39
CA GLY A 336 -5.99 11.92 -21.60
C GLY A 336 -5.04 11.05 -20.75
N PRO A 337 -4.09 11.65 -20.03
CA PRO A 337 -3.15 10.94 -19.17
C PRO A 337 -3.86 10.20 -18.03
N LEU A 338 -3.10 9.40 -17.29
CA LEU A 338 -3.53 8.90 -15.99
C LEU A 338 -3.14 9.91 -14.92
N TYR A 339 -3.89 9.93 -13.83
CA TYR A 339 -3.53 10.67 -12.63
C TYR A 339 -3.51 9.70 -11.47
N GLY A 340 -2.48 9.77 -10.64
CA GLY A 340 -2.35 9.00 -9.42
C GLY A 340 -2.40 9.92 -8.21
N VAL A 341 -3.12 9.51 -7.16
CA VAL A 341 -3.06 10.18 -5.86
C VAL A 341 -1.80 9.72 -5.14
N ASP A 342 -0.94 10.68 -4.79
CA ASP A 342 0.23 10.45 -3.94
C ASP A 342 -0.17 10.56 -2.46
N THR A 343 -0.68 11.72 -2.07
CA THR A 343 -1.15 11.96 -0.70
C THR A 343 -2.44 12.77 -0.67
N VAL A 344 -3.28 12.52 0.33
CA VAL A 344 -4.48 13.30 0.64
C VAL A 344 -4.36 13.78 2.07
N ARG A 345 -4.43 15.09 2.28
CA ARG A 345 -4.43 15.72 3.60
C ARG A 345 -5.75 16.40 3.84
N PHE A 346 -6.31 16.24 5.03
CA PHE A 346 -7.55 16.90 5.40
C PHE A 346 -7.30 18.01 6.43
N THR A 347 -7.93 19.16 6.23
CA THR A 347 -7.85 20.30 7.14
C THR A 347 -8.97 20.22 8.16
N LEU A 348 -8.64 20.35 9.45
CA LEU A 348 -9.62 20.37 10.54
C LEU A 348 -10.54 21.59 10.45
N LYS A 349 -11.80 21.39 10.86
CA LYS A 349 -12.69 22.47 11.27
C LYS A 349 -12.11 23.13 12.51
N ASP A 350 -12.23 24.45 12.58
CA ASP A 350 -11.84 25.18 13.78
C ASP A 350 -12.73 24.70 14.93
N ILE A 351 -12.11 24.22 16.01
CA ILE A 351 -12.81 23.83 17.23
C ILE A 351 -13.23 25.15 17.89
N ARG A 352 -14.53 25.47 17.81
CA ARG A 352 -15.11 26.56 18.61
C ARG A 352 -15.47 26.09 20.00
#